data_AF-A0A1Z8MFP3-F1
#
_entry.id   AF-A0A1Z8MFP3-F1
#
_cell.length_a   1.000
_cell.length_b   1.000
_cell.length_c   1.000
_cell.angle_alpha   90.00
_cell.angle_beta   90.00
_cell.angle_gamma   90.00
#
_symmetry.space_group_name_H-M   'P 1'
#
loop_
_entity.id
_entity.type
_entity.pdbx_description
1 polymer ?
#
loop_
_entity_poly.entity_id
_entity_poly.type
_entity_poly.pdbx_seq_one_letter_code
_entity_poly.pdbx_strand_id
1 'polypeptide(L)'
;MAGIGADDEARFVLIDEIDPDAVAARLRGARPGGNFKPAPFSPLGSPRGITRLAMRGLAGTQKIEPTAIPLPEGAPYGRVEIDTDNCTICLSCVSACPAGALQDNPDAPQLLFREDACLQCGICVATCPEKVISLVPQFNLADSAMNAELVIEDEPFHCTGCGKPFGSSRSIERVIDKLSGHSMFSGERQTDMLKMCEDCRVEAMFDKDDRLMDVGERRKPRTTDDYLN
;
A
#
# COMPACT_ATOMS: atom_id res chain seq x y z
N MET A 1 -14.79 10.09 -26.12
CA MET A 1 -14.79 8.67 -25.66
C MET A 1 -15.43 7.76 -26.73
N ALA A 2 -14.67 7.32 -27.73
CA ALA A 2 -15.22 6.56 -28.88
C ALA A 2 -15.82 5.18 -28.51
N GLY A 3 -15.49 4.61 -27.35
CA GLY A 3 -15.87 3.25 -26.95
C GLY A 3 -17.34 3.05 -26.58
N ILE A 4 -18.10 4.11 -26.30
CA ILE A 4 -19.55 4.06 -26.01
C ILE A 4 -20.40 4.51 -27.21
N GLY A 5 -19.78 4.83 -28.35
CA GLY A 5 -20.48 5.22 -29.56
C GLY A 5 -21.28 6.53 -29.43
N ALA A 6 -20.89 7.42 -28.51
CA ALA A 6 -21.50 8.72 -28.31
C ALA A 6 -20.53 9.84 -28.71
N ASP A 7 -21.00 10.77 -29.56
CA ASP A 7 -20.28 12.00 -29.89
C ASP A 7 -20.26 12.94 -28.67
N ASP A 8 -19.12 13.60 -28.44
CA ASP A 8 -18.85 14.39 -27.22
C ASP A 8 -19.83 15.59 -27.04
N GLU A 9 -20.56 16.00 -28.09
CA GLU A 9 -21.51 17.13 -28.06
C GLU A 9 -22.91 16.77 -27.52
N ALA A 10 -23.30 15.49 -27.44
CA ALA A 10 -24.66 15.07 -27.08
C ALA A 10 -24.70 14.02 -25.95
N ARG A 11 -23.98 14.26 -24.85
CA ARG A 11 -23.90 13.33 -23.70
C ARG A 11 -25.26 13.02 -23.05
N PHE A 12 -26.19 13.96 -23.12
CA PHE A 12 -27.55 13.81 -22.62
C PHE A 12 -28.52 14.37 -23.67
N VAL A 13 -29.48 13.55 -24.09
CA VAL A 13 -30.57 13.97 -24.96
C VAL A 13 -31.84 13.98 -24.12
N LEU A 14 -32.41 15.16 -23.87
CA LEU A 14 -33.73 15.28 -23.26
C LEU A 14 -34.77 14.86 -24.30
N ILE A 15 -35.55 13.82 -23.99
CA ILE A 15 -36.73 13.46 -24.76
C ILE A 15 -37.92 14.01 -23.98
N ASP A 16 -38.37 15.20 -24.37
CA ASP A 16 -39.59 15.81 -23.85
C ASP A 16 -40.75 15.43 -24.78
N GLU A 17 -41.32 14.25 -24.55
CA GLU A 17 -42.38 13.69 -25.38
C GLU A 17 -43.44 13.02 -24.49
N ILE A 18 -44.70 13.28 -24.77
CA ILE A 18 -45.83 12.83 -23.93
C ILE A 18 -46.30 11.43 -24.36
N ASP A 19 -46.13 11.09 -25.64
CA ASP A 19 -46.51 9.80 -26.19
C ASP A 19 -45.45 8.71 -25.87
N PRO A 20 -45.80 7.67 -25.09
CA PRO A 20 -44.87 6.60 -24.73
C PRO A 20 -44.38 5.80 -25.94
N ASP A 21 -45.17 5.68 -27.02
CA ASP A 21 -44.75 4.93 -28.21
C ASP A 21 -43.70 5.70 -29.02
N ALA A 22 -43.83 7.04 -29.09
CA ALA A 22 -42.85 7.93 -29.70
C ALA A 22 -41.52 7.92 -28.93
N VAL A 23 -41.55 7.94 -27.59
CA VAL A 23 -40.37 7.78 -26.73
C VAL A 23 -39.69 6.45 -27.01
N ALA A 24 -40.45 5.35 -27.02
CA ALA A 24 -39.92 4.01 -27.21
C ALA A 24 -39.32 3.81 -28.62
N ALA A 25 -39.91 4.41 -29.66
CA ALA A 25 -39.35 4.40 -31.01
C ALA A 25 -37.99 5.11 -31.07
N ARG A 26 -37.87 6.26 -30.40
CA ARG A 26 -36.62 7.05 -30.37
C ARG A 26 -35.50 6.33 -29.62
N LEU A 27 -35.82 5.70 -28.49
CA LEU A 27 -34.85 4.87 -27.73
C LEU A 27 -34.38 3.64 -28.53
N ARG A 28 -35.29 2.97 -29.25
CA ARG A 28 -34.94 1.79 -30.07
C ARG A 28 -34.16 2.16 -31.34
N GLY A 29 -34.38 3.37 -31.88
CA GLY A 29 -33.67 3.89 -33.05
C GLY A 29 -32.23 4.34 -32.74
N ALA A 30 -31.95 4.73 -31.49
CA ALA A 30 -30.61 5.06 -31.02
C ALA A 30 -29.76 3.79 -30.87
N ARG A 31 -29.19 3.31 -31.98
CA ARG A 31 -28.20 2.24 -31.93
C ARG A 31 -26.85 2.84 -31.52
N PRO A 32 -26.13 2.26 -30.54
CA PRO A 32 -24.75 2.64 -30.32
C PRO A 32 -23.96 2.44 -31.61
N GLY A 33 -23.13 3.41 -31.97
CA GLY A 33 -22.27 3.31 -33.14
C GLY A 33 -21.26 2.18 -32.98
N GLY A 34 -21.42 1.10 -33.75
CA GLY A 34 -20.43 0.01 -33.85
C GLY A 34 -21.03 -1.39 -33.92
N ASN A 35 -20.39 -2.27 -34.71
CA ASN A 35 -20.68 -3.70 -34.74
C ASN A 35 -19.86 -4.41 -33.66
N PHE A 36 -20.36 -4.43 -32.43
CA PHE A 36 -19.71 -5.13 -31.32
C PHE A 36 -20.18 -6.59 -31.24
N LYS A 37 -19.24 -7.52 -31.04
CA LYS A 37 -19.57 -8.93 -30.79
C LYS A 37 -19.86 -9.18 -29.30
N PRO A 38 -20.99 -9.78 -28.91
CA PRO A 38 -21.25 -10.06 -27.50
C PRO A 38 -20.28 -11.11 -26.95
N ALA A 39 -19.88 -10.94 -25.68
CA ALA A 39 -19.02 -11.89 -24.97
C ALA A 39 -19.81 -12.55 -23.82
N PRO A 40 -20.10 -13.85 -23.89
CA PRO A 40 -20.72 -14.56 -22.77
C PRO A 40 -19.73 -14.69 -21.60
N PHE A 41 -20.18 -14.45 -20.38
CA PHE A 41 -19.41 -14.70 -19.16
C PHE A 41 -20.31 -15.23 -18.04
N SER A 42 -19.72 -15.94 -17.08
CA SER A 42 -20.44 -16.44 -15.91
C SER A 42 -20.24 -15.48 -14.72
N PRO A 43 -21.31 -14.88 -14.15
CA PRO A 43 -21.19 -13.90 -13.08
C PRO A 43 -20.93 -14.58 -11.72
N LEU A 44 -19.75 -15.18 -11.58
CA LEU A 44 -19.32 -15.89 -10.38
C LEU A 44 -18.22 -15.11 -9.65
N GLY A 45 -18.27 -15.11 -8.32
CA GLY A 45 -17.25 -14.50 -7.46
C GLY A 45 -17.62 -13.12 -6.92
N SER A 46 -16.61 -12.32 -6.60
CA SER A 46 -16.80 -10.98 -6.03
C SER A 46 -17.30 -9.98 -7.10
N PRO A 47 -17.97 -8.89 -6.71
CA PRO A 47 -18.44 -7.87 -7.67
C PRO A 47 -17.35 -7.35 -8.63
N ARG A 48 -16.12 -7.22 -8.13
CA ARG A 48 -14.96 -6.81 -8.94
C ARG A 48 -14.46 -7.92 -9.85
N GLY A 49 -14.46 -9.17 -9.37
CA GLY A 49 -14.17 -10.33 -10.20
C GLY A 49 -15.13 -10.47 -11.37
N ILE A 50 -16.43 -10.27 -11.12
CA ILE A 50 -17.48 -10.26 -12.14
C ILE A 50 -17.22 -9.15 -13.18
N THR A 51 -16.98 -7.92 -12.71
CA THR A 51 -16.66 -6.78 -13.59
C THR A 51 -15.45 -7.08 -14.47
N ARG A 52 -14.39 -7.64 -13.88
CA ARG A 52 -13.17 -7.99 -14.62
C ARG A 52 -13.38 -9.10 -15.64
N LEU A 53 -14.12 -10.14 -15.29
CA LEU A 53 -14.44 -11.23 -16.21
C LEU A 53 -15.26 -10.72 -17.41
N ALA A 54 -16.25 -9.87 -17.17
CA ALA A 54 -17.03 -9.23 -18.22
C ALA A 54 -16.15 -8.39 -19.15
N MET A 55 -15.31 -7.51 -18.58
CA MET A 55 -14.43 -6.62 -19.36
C MET A 55 -13.40 -7.40 -20.17
N ARG A 56 -12.80 -8.46 -19.60
CA ARG A 56 -11.87 -9.35 -20.31
C ARG A 56 -12.55 -10.11 -21.45
N GLY A 57 -13.75 -10.66 -21.21
CA GLY A 57 -14.52 -11.35 -22.23
C GLY A 57 -14.83 -10.45 -23.42
N LEU A 58 -15.25 -9.21 -23.14
CA LEU A 58 -15.50 -8.18 -24.15
C LEU A 58 -14.22 -7.85 -24.94
N ALA A 59 -13.11 -7.58 -24.25
CA ALA A 59 -11.83 -7.27 -24.88
C ALA A 59 -11.36 -8.40 -25.80
N GLY A 60 -11.41 -9.65 -25.33
CA GLY A 60 -11.02 -10.83 -26.12
C GLY A 60 -11.90 -11.04 -27.35
N THR A 61 -13.22 -10.83 -27.24
CA THR A 61 -14.15 -11.01 -28.37
C THR A 61 -13.97 -9.91 -29.43
N GLN A 62 -13.62 -8.69 -29.01
CA GLN A 62 -13.30 -7.59 -29.92
C GLN A 62 -11.85 -7.62 -30.44
N LYS A 63 -10.99 -8.53 -29.97
CA LYS A 63 -9.55 -8.55 -30.25
C LYS A 63 -8.85 -7.23 -29.86
N ILE A 64 -9.26 -6.67 -28.73
CA ILE A 64 -8.58 -5.55 -28.10
C ILE A 64 -7.44 -6.15 -27.28
N GLU A 65 -6.21 -5.82 -27.64
CA GLU A 65 -5.04 -6.24 -26.87
C GLU A 65 -5.10 -5.67 -25.45
N PRO A 66 -4.68 -6.43 -24.42
CA PRO A 66 -4.80 -6.00 -23.04
C PRO A 66 -3.89 -4.80 -22.77
N THR A 67 -4.48 -3.62 -22.79
CA THR A 67 -3.86 -2.36 -22.36
C THR A 67 -4.59 -1.81 -21.16
N ALA A 68 -3.88 -1.10 -20.29
CA ALA A 68 -4.50 -0.32 -19.23
C ALA A 68 -5.42 0.75 -19.84
N ILE A 69 -6.70 0.68 -19.52
CA ILE A 69 -7.70 1.67 -19.95
C ILE A 69 -7.64 2.84 -18.97
N PRO A 70 -7.31 4.07 -19.41
CA PRO A 70 -7.30 5.23 -18.52
C PRO A 70 -8.73 5.51 -18.02
N LEU A 71 -8.86 5.76 -16.72
CA LEU A 71 -10.14 6.11 -16.10
C LEU A 71 -10.12 7.57 -15.64
N PRO A 72 -11.31 8.20 -15.50
CA PRO A 72 -11.39 9.53 -14.92
C PRO A 72 -10.95 9.52 -13.44
N GLU A 73 -10.58 10.71 -12.95
CA GLU A 73 -10.27 10.92 -11.55
C GLU A 73 -11.44 10.51 -10.64
N GLY A 74 -11.13 9.86 -9.51
CA GLY A 74 -12.13 9.32 -8.58
C GLY A 74 -12.71 7.96 -8.98
N ALA A 75 -12.24 7.34 -10.07
CA ALA A 75 -12.64 5.99 -10.40
C ALA A 75 -12.19 4.98 -9.33
N PRO A 76 -13.03 3.99 -8.99
CA PRO A 76 -12.71 3.01 -7.97
C PRO A 76 -11.78 1.91 -8.49
N TYR A 77 -11.06 2.10 -9.59
CA TYR A 77 -10.12 1.13 -10.15
C TYR A 77 -8.84 1.86 -10.57
N GLY A 78 -7.69 1.24 -10.33
CA GLY A 78 -6.42 1.82 -10.73
C GLY A 78 -5.21 1.17 -10.11
N ARG A 79 -4.07 1.67 -10.53
CA ARG A 79 -2.74 1.28 -10.05
C ARG A 79 -2.27 2.23 -8.97
N VAL A 80 -1.32 1.75 -8.18
CA VAL A 80 -0.52 2.57 -7.28
C VAL A 80 0.87 2.66 -7.89
N GLU A 81 1.34 3.87 -8.14
CA GLU A 81 2.73 4.12 -8.54
C GLU A 81 3.54 4.54 -7.32
N ILE A 82 4.71 3.93 -7.17
CA ILE A 82 5.61 4.15 -6.04
C ILE A 82 6.95 4.56 -6.63
N ASP A 83 7.45 5.72 -6.22
CA ASP A 83 8.81 6.13 -6.52
C ASP A 83 9.78 5.25 -5.72
N THR A 84 10.42 4.31 -6.45
CA THR A 84 11.33 3.31 -5.89
C THR A 84 12.64 3.91 -5.39
N ASP A 85 13.04 5.08 -5.87
CA ASP A 85 14.30 5.70 -5.47
C ASP A 85 14.19 6.25 -4.05
N ASN A 86 13.04 6.82 -3.71
CA ASN A 86 12.78 7.42 -2.40
C ASN A 86 12.02 6.48 -1.43
N CYS A 87 11.58 5.31 -1.88
CA CYS A 87 10.91 4.33 -1.04
C CYS A 87 11.89 3.66 -0.07
N THR A 88 11.52 3.64 1.22
CA THR A 88 12.32 3.02 2.30
C THR A 88 11.90 1.60 2.66
N ILE A 89 10.86 1.06 1.99
CA ILE A 89 10.28 -0.26 2.29
C ILE A 89 9.94 -0.41 3.79
N CYS A 90 9.40 0.65 4.40
CA CYS A 90 8.94 0.61 5.79
C CYS A 90 7.64 -0.18 6.00
N LEU A 91 7.03 -0.66 4.90
CA LEU A 91 5.79 -1.46 4.86
C LEU A 91 4.56 -0.83 5.53
N SER A 92 4.60 0.45 5.93
CA SER A 92 3.44 1.12 6.54
C SER A 92 2.22 1.13 5.62
N CYS A 93 2.43 1.19 4.30
CA CYS A 93 1.36 1.13 3.31
C CYS A 93 0.72 -0.26 3.19
N VAL A 94 1.47 -1.34 3.45
CA VAL A 94 0.97 -2.72 3.49
C VAL A 94 0.02 -2.87 4.68
N SER A 95 0.47 -2.49 5.88
CA SER A 95 -0.34 -2.58 7.10
C SER A 95 -1.61 -1.72 7.03
N ALA A 96 -1.57 -0.61 6.30
CA ALA A 96 -2.72 0.29 6.15
C ALA A 96 -3.69 -0.11 5.03
N CYS A 97 -3.36 -1.10 4.18
CA CYS A 97 -4.19 -1.45 3.02
C CYS A 97 -5.38 -2.34 3.43
N PRO A 98 -6.64 -1.84 3.42
CA PRO A 98 -7.78 -2.65 3.84
C PRO A 98 -8.14 -3.75 2.85
N ALA A 99 -7.70 -3.62 1.59
CA ALA A 99 -7.98 -4.58 0.53
C ALA A 99 -6.87 -5.63 0.32
N GLY A 100 -5.74 -5.49 1.01
CA GLY A 100 -4.57 -6.36 0.78
C GLY A 100 -4.02 -6.27 -0.65
N ALA A 101 -4.10 -5.09 -1.26
CA ALA A 101 -3.57 -4.83 -2.60
C ALA A 101 -2.05 -4.56 -2.57
N LEU A 102 -1.54 -3.97 -1.49
CA LEU A 102 -0.11 -3.92 -1.18
C LEU A 102 0.19 -5.06 -0.22
N GLN A 103 1.23 -5.82 -0.49
CA GLN A 103 1.59 -7.03 0.25
C GLN A 103 3.09 -7.03 0.55
N ASP A 104 3.46 -7.62 1.67
CA ASP A 104 4.84 -7.91 2.05
C ASP A 104 5.24 -9.33 1.60
N ASN A 105 6.53 -9.62 1.68
CA ASN A 105 7.05 -10.96 1.60
C ASN A 105 7.67 -11.34 2.97
N PRO A 106 7.17 -12.38 3.65
CA PRO A 106 7.73 -12.80 4.94
C PRO A 106 9.20 -13.26 4.88
N ASP A 107 9.66 -13.72 3.72
CA ASP A 107 10.98 -14.32 3.53
C ASP A 107 12.04 -13.29 3.07
N ALA A 108 11.63 -12.15 2.54
CA ALA A 108 12.52 -11.11 2.00
C ALA A 108 11.89 -9.71 2.09
N PRO A 109 12.67 -8.63 2.29
CA PRO A 109 12.15 -7.27 2.34
C PRO A 109 11.73 -6.80 0.93
N GLN A 110 10.53 -7.21 0.54
CA GLN A 110 9.91 -6.91 -0.73
C GLN A 110 8.57 -6.20 -0.52
N LEU A 111 8.24 -5.31 -1.45
CA LEU A 111 6.92 -4.73 -1.58
C LEU A 111 6.27 -5.24 -2.87
N LEU A 112 5.14 -5.91 -2.71
CA LEU A 112 4.35 -6.46 -3.81
C LEU A 112 3.06 -5.66 -3.98
N PHE A 113 2.58 -5.58 -5.23
CA PHE A 113 1.32 -4.90 -5.56
C PHE A 113 0.43 -5.76 -6.46
N ARG A 114 -0.85 -5.86 -6.11
CA ARG A 114 -1.88 -6.52 -6.89
C ARG A 114 -2.98 -5.53 -7.27
N GLU A 115 -3.01 -5.14 -8.54
CA GLU A 115 -3.88 -4.08 -9.05
C GLU A 115 -5.37 -4.43 -8.94
N ASP A 116 -5.70 -5.71 -9.13
CA ASP A 116 -7.06 -6.22 -9.17
C ASP A 116 -7.85 -5.98 -7.87
N ALA A 117 -7.12 -5.89 -6.75
CA ALA A 117 -7.61 -5.70 -5.40
C ALA A 117 -7.61 -4.22 -4.96
N CYS A 118 -6.82 -3.35 -5.61
CA CYS A 118 -6.66 -1.95 -5.20
C CYS A 118 -8.00 -1.20 -5.27
N LEU A 119 -8.39 -0.52 -4.18
CA LEU A 119 -9.66 0.23 -4.09
C LEU A 119 -9.54 1.71 -4.49
N GLN A 120 -8.34 2.19 -4.83
CA GLN A 120 -8.07 3.62 -5.06
C GLN A 120 -8.51 4.51 -3.88
N CYS A 121 -8.46 3.99 -2.65
CA CYS A 121 -8.92 4.70 -1.44
C CYS A 121 -7.94 5.79 -0.93
N GLY A 122 -6.70 5.80 -1.42
CA GLY A 122 -5.69 6.80 -1.04
C GLY A 122 -5.09 6.67 0.38
N ILE A 123 -5.48 5.66 1.16
CA ILE A 123 -4.93 5.46 2.52
C ILE A 123 -3.41 5.25 2.46
N CYS A 124 -2.91 4.46 1.50
CA CYS A 124 -1.48 4.25 1.31
C CYS A 124 -0.72 5.56 1.04
N VAL A 125 -1.31 6.48 0.28
CA VAL A 125 -0.74 7.80 0.00
C VAL A 125 -0.62 8.62 1.29
N ALA A 126 -1.68 8.65 2.09
CA ALA A 126 -1.71 9.39 3.35
C ALA A 126 -0.77 8.81 4.42
N THR A 127 -0.61 7.49 4.46
CA THR A 127 0.24 6.81 5.46
C THR A 127 1.72 6.82 5.11
N CYS A 128 2.10 7.00 3.84
CA CYS A 128 3.50 6.96 3.43
C CYS A 128 4.30 8.12 4.05
N PRO A 129 5.29 7.85 4.93
CA PRO A 129 6.05 8.91 5.59
C PRO A 129 6.96 9.69 4.62
N GLU A 130 7.40 9.05 3.54
CA GLU A 130 8.25 9.67 2.52
C GLU A 130 7.44 10.30 1.36
N LYS A 131 6.10 10.14 1.36
CA LYS A 131 5.17 10.71 0.34
C LYS A 131 5.51 10.31 -1.11
N VAL A 132 5.92 9.07 -1.31
CA VAL A 132 6.38 8.53 -2.61
C VAL A 132 5.31 7.76 -3.39
N ILE A 133 4.06 7.78 -2.92
CA ILE A 133 2.97 6.96 -3.47
C ILE A 133 1.98 7.87 -4.19
N SER A 134 1.61 7.51 -5.42
CA SER A 134 0.57 8.17 -6.20
C SER A 134 -0.47 7.18 -6.74
N LEU A 135 -1.67 7.69 -7.04
CA LEU A 135 -2.78 6.91 -7.57
C LEU A 135 -2.92 7.16 -9.07
N VAL A 136 -3.01 6.09 -9.85
CA VAL A 136 -3.23 6.15 -11.29
C VAL A 136 -4.58 5.48 -11.61
N PRO A 137 -5.65 6.26 -11.84
CA PRO A 137 -6.95 5.72 -12.20
C PRO A 137 -6.89 5.01 -13.56
N GLN A 138 -7.02 3.69 -13.53
CA GLN A 138 -6.98 2.86 -14.73
C GLN A 138 -7.70 1.53 -14.53
N PHE A 139 -8.01 0.85 -15.63
CA PHE A 139 -8.49 -0.51 -15.64
C PHE A 139 -7.57 -1.39 -16.48
N ASN A 140 -6.68 -2.12 -15.81
CA ASN A 140 -5.79 -3.06 -16.48
C ASN A 140 -6.51 -4.38 -16.79
N LEU A 141 -6.49 -4.76 -18.07
CA LEU A 141 -7.10 -5.99 -18.60
C LEU A 141 -6.12 -7.17 -18.65
N ALA A 142 -4.83 -6.92 -18.47
CA ALA A 142 -3.79 -7.95 -18.51
C ALA A 142 -3.89 -8.90 -17.30
N ASP A 143 -3.39 -10.13 -17.47
CA ASP A 143 -3.29 -11.09 -16.37
C ASP A 143 -2.37 -10.61 -15.25
N SER A 144 -1.42 -9.73 -15.57
CA SER A 144 -0.50 -9.13 -14.60
C SER A 144 -1.23 -8.36 -13.50
N ALA A 145 -2.39 -7.76 -13.80
CA ALA A 145 -3.23 -7.06 -12.82
C ALA A 145 -3.67 -7.97 -11.67
N MET A 146 -3.86 -9.27 -11.93
CA MET A 146 -4.34 -10.28 -10.96
C MET A 146 -3.20 -10.93 -10.18
N ASN A 147 -1.95 -10.70 -10.58
CA ASN A 147 -0.77 -11.23 -9.91
C ASN A 147 -0.19 -10.18 -8.96
N ALA A 148 0.44 -10.64 -7.89
CA ALA A 148 1.25 -9.78 -7.05
C ALA A 148 2.57 -9.49 -7.80
N GLU A 149 2.72 -8.28 -8.30
CA GLU A 149 3.92 -7.80 -8.98
C GLU A 149 4.93 -7.27 -7.97
N LEU A 150 6.21 -7.61 -8.14
CA LEU A 150 7.29 -7.03 -7.35
C LEU A 150 7.48 -5.56 -7.73
N VAL A 151 7.30 -4.67 -6.75
CA VAL A 151 7.49 -3.21 -6.93
C VAL A 151 8.93 -2.84 -6.62
N ILE A 152 9.43 -3.28 -5.46
CA ILE A 152 10.80 -2.99 -5.00
C ILE A 152 11.24 -4.09 -4.03
N GLU A 153 12.53 -4.39 -4.07
CA GLU A 153 13.24 -5.31 -3.18
C GLU A 153 14.47 -4.59 -2.60
N ASP A 154 14.83 -4.91 -1.36
CA ASP A 154 16.02 -4.39 -0.69
C ASP A 154 16.80 -5.53 -0.03
N GLU A 155 17.96 -5.23 0.55
CA GLU A 155 18.74 -6.19 1.32
C GLU A 155 18.27 -6.24 2.78
N PRO A 156 18.18 -7.45 3.39
CA PRO A 156 17.89 -7.59 4.81
C PRO A 156 18.98 -6.98 5.68
N PHE A 157 18.59 -6.10 6.61
CA PHE A 157 19.49 -5.58 7.64
C PHE A 157 19.62 -6.60 8.79
N HIS A 158 20.86 -6.95 9.10
CA HIS A 158 21.18 -7.96 10.12
C HIS A 158 21.51 -7.29 11.46
N CYS A 159 20.96 -7.82 12.55
CA CYS A 159 21.22 -7.34 13.91
C CYS A 159 22.70 -7.41 14.27
N THR A 160 23.28 -6.34 14.81
CA THR A 160 24.69 -6.30 15.24
C THR A 160 24.98 -7.20 16.46
N GLY A 161 23.95 -7.55 17.25
CA GLY A 161 24.08 -8.42 18.42
C GLY A 161 24.01 -9.91 18.09
N CYS A 162 23.02 -10.35 17.32
CA CYS A 162 22.75 -11.77 17.06
C CYS A 162 22.80 -12.18 15.58
N GLY A 163 22.92 -11.23 14.65
CA GLY A 163 22.90 -11.51 13.21
C GLY A 163 21.53 -11.82 12.61
N LYS A 164 20.43 -11.84 13.39
CA LYS A 164 19.07 -12.07 12.86
C LYS A 164 18.67 -10.94 11.87
N PRO A 165 18.12 -11.25 10.69
CA PRO A 165 17.53 -10.25 9.80
C PRO A 165 16.21 -9.74 10.40
N PHE A 166 16.00 -8.41 10.46
CA PHE A 166 14.80 -7.85 11.10
C PHE A 166 14.16 -6.66 10.38
N GLY A 167 14.77 -6.13 9.32
CA GLY A 167 14.22 -5.02 8.55
C GLY A 167 14.94 -4.81 7.23
N SER A 168 14.48 -3.84 6.44
CA SER A 168 15.17 -3.41 5.21
C SER A 168 16.31 -2.44 5.54
N SER A 169 17.40 -2.50 4.77
CA SER A 169 18.55 -1.60 4.93
C SER A 169 18.13 -0.13 4.88
N ARG A 170 17.31 0.23 3.88
CA ARG A 170 16.83 1.60 3.66
C ARG A 170 15.97 2.13 4.82
N SER A 171 15.15 1.29 5.44
CA SER A 171 14.32 1.70 6.57
C SER A 171 15.18 2.00 7.80
N ILE A 172 16.12 1.12 8.12
CA ILE A 172 17.00 1.28 9.29
C ILE A 172 17.90 2.50 9.13
N GLU A 173 18.51 2.69 7.96
CA GLU A 173 19.33 3.87 7.67
C GLU A 173 18.51 5.16 7.79
N ARG A 174 17.28 5.17 7.28
CA ARG A 174 16.39 6.33 7.39
C ARG A 174 16.02 6.66 8.85
N VAL A 175 15.81 5.64 9.67
CA VAL A 175 15.52 5.81 11.10
C VAL A 175 16.73 6.39 11.84
N ILE A 176 17.93 5.91 11.54
CA ILE A 176 19.18 6.43 12.13
C ILE A 176 19.39 7.89 11.73
N ASP A 177 19.22 8.22 10.44
CA ASP A 177 19.32 9.58 9.91
C ASP A 177 18.35 10.53 10.65
N LYS A 178 17.08 10.14 10.82
CA LYS A 178 16.09 10.98 11.53
C LYS A 178 16.33 11.10 13.03
N LEU A 179 16.86 10.07 13.70
CA LEU A 179 16.96 10.03 15.17
C LEU A 179 18.32 10.46 15.74
N SER A 180 19.40 10.37 14.97
CA SER A 180 20.76 10.67 15.44
C SER A 180 20.92 12.09 16.02
N GLY A 181 20.13 13.06 15.55
CA GLY A 181 20.15 14.43 16.07
C GLY A 181 19.31 14.68 17.33
N HIS A 182 18.58 13.68 17.84
CA HIS A 182 17.69 13.86 18.99
C HIS A 182 18.43 13.61 20.31
N SER A 183 18.17 14.42 21.34
CA SER A 183 18.84 14.36 22.66
C SER A 183 18.77 12.99 23.36
N MET A 184 17.73 12.20 23.07
CA MET A 184 17.57 10.83 23.59
C MET A 184 18.44 9.78 22.90
N PHE A 185 19.02 10.10 21.74
CA PHE A 185 19.80 9.18 20.89
C PHE A 185 21.20 9.72 20.59
N SER A 186 21.68 10.73 21.32
CA SER A 186 22.97 11.36 21.07
C SER A 186 24.19 10.57 21.57
N GLY A 187 23.98 9.52 22.38
CA GLY A 187 25.06 8.63 22.82
C GLY A 187 25.32 7.49 21.84
N GLU A 188 26.59 7.13 21.60
CA GLU A 188 27.00 6.04 20.68
C GLU A 188 26.25 4.72 20.95
N ARG A 189 26.08 4.36 22.23
CA ARG A 189 25.38 3.13 22.62
C ARG A 189 23.87 3.17 22.30
N GLN A 190 23.25 4.35 22.26
CA GLN A 190 21.82 4.51 21.90
C GLN A 190 21.62 4.41 20.38
N THR A 191 22.57 4.91 19.59
CA THR A 191 22.57 4.71 18.13
C THR A 191 22.81 3.26 17.75
N ASP A 192 23.62 2.52 18.51
CA ASP A 192 23.84 1.09 18.26
C ASP A 192 22.60 0.24 18.49
N MET A 193 21.75 0.62 19.45
CA MET A 193 20.48 -0.08 19.68
C MET A 193 19.48 0.07 18.54
N LEU A 194 19.61 1.09 17.68
CA LEU A 194 18.78 1.21 16.47
C LEU A 194 19.14 0.15 15.42
N LYS A 195 20.32 -0.47 15.53
CA LYS A 195 20.82 -1.53 14.64
C LYS A 195 20.58 -2.94 15.21
N MET A 196 19.86 -3.06 16.32
CA MET A 196 19.56 -4.33 17.00
C MET A 196 18.11 -4.78 16.75
N CYS A 197 17.87 -6.09 16.72
CA CYS A 197 16.53 -6.67 16.64
C CYS A 197 15.73 -6.45 17.93
N GLU A 198 14.44 -6.82 17.92
CA GLU A 198 13.53 -6.67 19.04
C GLU A 198 14.04 -7.30 20.35
N ASP A 199 14.66 -8.48 20.28
CA ASP A 199 15.15 -9.22 21.45
C ASP A 199 16.44 -8.59 22.00
N CYS A 200 17.48 -8.45 21.17
CA CYS A 200 18.77 -7.89 21.59
C CYS A 200 18.65 -6.44 22.07
N ARG A 201 17.72 -5.66 21.50
CA ARG A 201 17.45 -4.30 21.95
C ARG A 201 16.92 -4.27 23.37
N VAL A 202 16.04 -5.21 23.73
CA VAL A 202 15.49 -5.30 25.10
C VAL A 202 16.60 -5.70 26.08
N GLU A 203 17.42 -6.69 25.73
CA GLU A 203 18.57 -7.10 26.55
C GLU A 203 19.53 -5.93 26.80
N ALA A 204 19.92 -5.21 25.74
CA ALA A 204 20.81 -4.05 25.83
C ALA A 204 20.21 -2.88 26.65
N MET A 205 18.88 -2.76 26.70
CA MET A 205 18.18 -1.79 27.57
C MET A 205 18.26 -2.18 29.04
N PHE A 206 18.19 -3.47 29.39
CA PHE A 206 18.27 -3.96 30.76
C PHE A 206 19.70 -3.99 31.31
N ASP A 207 20.70 -4.11 30.44
CA ASP A 207 22.13 -3.99 30.78
C ASP A 207 22.57 -2.57 31.17
N LYS A 208 21.65 -1.59 31.19
CA LYS A 208 21.96 -0.25 31.67
C LYS A 208 22.22 -0.28 33.18
N ASP A 209 23.38 0.24 33.59
CA ASP A 209 23.74 0.57 34.98
C ASP A 209 22.84 1.64 35.62
N ASP A 210 21.94 2.27 34.85
CA ASP A 210 20.96 3.24 35.33
C ASP A 210 19.64 2.54 35.67
N ARG A 211 19.72 1.53 36.56
CA ARG A 211 18.53 0.88 37.08
C ARG A 211 17.85 1.85 38.03
N LEU A 212 16.61 2.23 37.73
CA LEU A 212 15.74 2.94 38.68
C LEU A 212 15.58 2.18 40.02
N MET A 213 15.88 0.89 40.01
CA MET A 213 15.87 -0.03 41.14
C MET A 213 17.27 -0.38 41.67
N ASP A 214 18.35 0.26 41.19
CA ASP A 214 19.64 0.23 41.88
C ASP A 214 19.53 1.10 43.14
N VAL A 215 18.85 0.51 44.13
CA VAL A 215 18.89 0.98 45.51
C VAL A 215 20.32 0.77 45.95
N GLY A 216 21.11 1.84 45.98
CA GLY A 216 22.44 1.81 46.58
C GLY A 216 22.38 1.16 47.97
N GLU A 217 23.51 0.62 48.46
CA GLU A 217 23.54 -0.13 49.72
C GLU A 217 22.67 0.53 50.80
N ARG A 218 21.77 -0.27 51.41
CA ARG A 218 20.87 0.21 52.45
C ARG A 218 21.71 0.97 53.48
N ARG A 219 21.46 2.28 53.61
CA ARG A 219 22.18 3.13 54.56
C ARG A 219 22.23 2.42 55.92
N LYS A 220 23.42 2.30 56.51
CA LYS A 220 23.58 1.66 57.82
C LYS A 220 22.62 2.33 58.81
N PRO A 221 21.77 1.56 59.53
CA PRO A 221 20.96 2.12 60.60
C PRO A 221 21.89 2.79 61.61
N ARG A 222 21.62 4.04 61.99
CA ARG A 222 22.38 4.68 63.07
C ARG A 222 22.16 3.90 64.35
N THR A 223 23.23 3.41 64.96
CA THR A 223 23.17 2.71 66.25
C THR A 223 23.52 3.68 67.38
N THR A 224 23.26 3.27 68.63
CA THR A 224 23.67 4.03 69.82
C THR A 224 25.20 4.25 69.84
N ASP A 225 25.98 3.35 69.26
CA ASP A 225 27.44 3.46 69.16
C ASP A 225 27.90 4.65 68.30
N ASP A 226 27.07 5.09 67.34
CA ASP A 226 27.34 6.28 66.51
C ASP A 226 27.14 7.60 67.29
N TYR A 227 26.59 7.54 68.52
CA TYR A 227 26.38 8.69 69.41
C TYR A 227 27.31 8.68 70.63
N LEU A 228 28.03 7.59 70.87
CA LEU A 228 28.89 7.40 72.04
C LEU A 228 30.38 7.59 71.74
N ASN A 229 30.74 7.95 70.50
CA ASN A 229 32.08 8.35 70.06
C ASN A 229 32.11 9.83 69.63
#